data_AF-A0A957CVZ4-F1
#
_entry.id   AF-A0A957CVZ4-F1
#
_cell.length_a   1.000
_cell.length_b   1.000
_cell.length_c   1.000
_cell.angle_alpha   90.00
_cell.angle_beta   90.00
_cell.angle_gamma   90.00
#
_symmetry.space_group_name_H-M   'P 1'
#
loop_
_entity.id
_entity.type
_entity.pdbx_description
1 polymer ?
#
loop_
_entity_poly.entity_id
_entity_poly.type
_entity_poly.pdbx_seq_one_letter_code
_entity_poly.pdbx_strand_id
1 'polypeptide(L)'
;WDAADYGVPTLGLSYVTTESLIDENPEMLQGFINAVMRGIVFAEDNRDEAVDIVMQYAGEDADPAHMRFMLDAEFADFESDVTAEFGPGWQTAAQWQALHDMLLNVDALSAPINVEVAFTNEFLK
;
A
#
# COMPACT_ATOMS: atom_id res chain seq x y z
N TRP A 1 17.33 -0.43 7.55
CA TRP A 1 17.39 -1.90 7.40
C TRP A 1 16.00 -2.28 6.98
N ASP A 2 15.84 -2.93 5.83
CA ASP A 2 14.56 -3.42 5.34
C ASP A 2 14.51 -4.94 5.57
N ALA A 3 13.33 -5.48 5.88
CA ALA A 3 13.14 -6.93 5.93
C ALA A 3 13.46 -7.58 4.56
N ALA A 4 13.22 -6.86 3.45
CA ALA A 4 13.57 -7.29 2.10
C ALA A 4 15.09 -7.53 1.92
N ASP A 5 15.95 -6.76 2.62
CA ASP A 5 17.41 -6.95 2.61
C ASP A 5 17.83 -8.34 3.15
N TYR A 6 16.95 -8.98 3.92
CA TYR A 6 17.15 -10.29 4.52
C TYR A 6 16.32 -11.39 3.83
N GLY A 7 15.76 -11.12 2.66
CA GLY A 7 14.97 -12.07 1.89
C GLY A 7 13.56 -12.27 2.42
N VAL A 8 13.03 -11.32 3.21
CA VAL A 8 11.62 -11.32 3.61
C VAL A 8 10.81 -10.56 2.57
N PRO A 9 9.97 -11.23 1.77
CA PRO A 9 9.04 -10.56 0.88
C PRO A 9 8.04 -9.74 1.70
N THR A 10 7.90 -8.45 1.37
CA THR A 10 6.95 -7.53 1.99
C THR A 10 5.95 -7.04 0.93
N LEU A 11 4.75 -6.64 1.37
CA LEU A 11 3.72 -6.04 0.50
C LEU A 11 3.62 -4.51 0.69
N GLY A 12 4.49 -3.94 1.52
CA GLY A 12 4.41 -2.55 1.94
C GLY A 12 3.16 -2.25 2.78
N LEU A 13 2.77 -0.98 2.82
CA LEU A 13 1.50 -0.54 3.42
C LEU A 13 0.35 -0.86 2.46
N SER A 14 -0.70 -1.51 2.96
CA SER A 14 -1.85 -1.93 2.16
C SER A 14 -3.17 -1.50 2.78
N TYR A 15 -4.13 -1.12 1.93
CA TYR A 15 -5.52 -0.95 2.36
C TYR A 15 -6.21 -2.31 2.42
N VAL A 16 -6.96 -2.55 3.50
CA VAL A 16 -7.73 -3.78 3.71
C VAL A 16 -9.19 -3.45 3.95
N THR A 17 -10.08 -4.31 3.45
CA THR A 17 -11.53 -4.22 3.64
C THR A 17 -12.11 -5.62 3.85
N THR A 18 -13.38 -5.71 4.22
CA THR A 18 -14.09 -6.99 4.36
C THR A 18 -14.78 -7.38 3.06
N GLU A 19 -14.93 -8.69 2.82
CA GLU A 19 -15.71 -9.22 1.69
C GLU A 19 -17.15 -8.70 1.70
N SER A 20 -17.79 -8.64 2.88
CA SER A 20 -19.14 -8.08 3.02
C SER A 20 -19.22 -6.63 2.56
N LEU A 21 -18.19 -5.80 2.77
CA LEU A 21 -18.22 -4.42 2.30
C LEU A 21 -18.02 -4.31 0.78
N ILE A 22 -17.25 -5.23 0.20
CA ILE A 22 -17.09 -5.39 -1.26
C ILE A 22 -18.42 -5.72 -1.90
N ASP A 23 -19.17 -6.66 -1.32
CA ASP A 23 -20.46 -7.10 -1.85
C ASP A 23 -21.59 -6.09 -1.63
N GLU A 24 -21.65 -5.50 -0.43
CA GLU A 24 -22.77 -4.66 -0.02
C GLU A 24 -22.65 -3.21 -0.54
N ASN A 25 -21.43 -2.66 -0.58
CA ASN A 25 -21.20 -1.25 -0.93
C ASN A 25 -20.01 -1.04 -1.89
N PRO A 26 -19.97 -1.70 -3.05
CA PRO A 26 -18.84 -1.60 -3.99
C PRO A 26 -18.63 -0.17 -4.51
N GLU A 27 -19.70 0.61 -4.72
CA GLU A 27 -19.59 2.00 -5.19
C GLU A 27 -18.89 2.91 -4.18
N MET A 28 -19.11 2.68 -2.89
CA MET A 28 -18.46 3.46 -1.84
C MET A 28 -16.96 3.15 -1.80
N LEU A 29 -16.59 1.87 -1.92
CA LEU A 29 -15.18 1.46 -2.02
C LEU A 29 -14.51 2.02 -3.28
N GLN A 30 -15.18 1.97 -4.43
CA GLN A 30 -14.68 2.57 -5.66
C GLN A 30 -14.48 4.08 -5.50
N GLY A 31 -15.44 4.78 -4.88
CA GLY A 31 -15.32 6.21 -4.57
C GLY A 31 -14.16 6.53 -3.63
N PHE A 32 -13.98 5.72 -2.59
CA PHE A 32 -12.88 5.83 -1.64
C PHE A 32 -11.52 5.65 -2.33
N ILE A 33 -11.32 4.55 -3.05
CA ILE A 33 -10.05 4.27 -3.74
C ILE A 33 -9.74 5.35 -4.78
N ASN A 34 -10.74 5.80 -5.55
CA ASN A 34 -10.57 6.92 -6.48
C ASN A 34 -10.13 8.23 -5.80
N ALA A 35 -10.60 8.50 -4.59
CA ALA A 35 -10.19 9.68 -3.83
C ALA A 35 -8.76 9.52 -3.28
N VAL A 36 -8.42 8.33 -2.76
CA VAL A 36 -7.07 8.00 -2.29
C VAL A 36 -6.06 8.16 -3.42
N MET A 37 -6.32 7.57 -4.58
CA MET A 37 -5.42 7.64 -5.74
C MET A 37 -5.17 9.09 -6.20
N ARG A 38 -6.20 9.93 -6.19
CA ARG A 38 -6.05 11.37 -6.46
C ARG A 38 -5.20 12.07 -5.40
N GLY A 39 -5.36 11.69 -4.13
CA GLY A 39 -4.55 12.21 -3.03
C GLY A 39 -3.08 11.84 -3.15
N ILE A 40 -2.77 10.61 -3.55
CA ILE A 40 -1.39 10.15 -3.79
C ILE A 40 -0.75 10.96 -4.92
N VAL A 41 -1.42 11.10 -6.06
CA VAL A 41 -0.92 11.91 -7.19
C VAL A 41 -0.72 13.37 -6.76
N PHE A 42 -1.68 13.94 -6.02
CA PHE A 42 -1.53 15.29 -5.49
C PHE A 42 -0.31 15.42 -4.58
N ALA A 43 -0.08 14.46 -3.69
CA ALA A 43 1.06 14.48 -2.77
C ALA A 43 2.39 14.33 -3.50
N GLU A 44 2.44 13.54 -4.57
CA GLU A 44 3.64 13.38 -5.41
C GLU A 44 4.02 14.70 -6.07
N ASP A 45 3.03 15.38 -6.65
CA ASP A 45 3.19 16.66 -7.36
C ASP A 45 3.41 17.87 -6.42
N ASN A 46 2.92 17.79 -5.17
CA ASN A 46 2.85 18.92 -4.23
C ASN A 46 3.38 18.53 -2.84
N ARG A 47 4.58 17.93 -2.77
CA ARG A 47 5.13 17.33 -1.54
C ARG A 47 5.19 18.25 -0.33
N ASP A 48 5.58 19.51 -0.51
CA ASP A 48 5.65 20.48 0.60
C ASP A 48 4.24 20.81 1.12
N GLU A 49 3.27 21.02 0.23
CA GLU A 49 1.88 21.27 0.61
C GLU A 49 1.24 20.04 1.27
N ALA A 50 1.55 18.84 0.78
CA ALA A 50 1.10 17.59 1.39
C ALA A 50 1.62 17.44 2.82
N VAL A 51 2.89 17.78 3.07
CA VAL A 51 3.46 17.81 4.43
C VAL A 51 2.75 18.85 5.29
N ASP A 52 2.53 20.07 4.78
CA ASP A 52 1.81 21.11 5.51
C ASP A 52 0.38 20.69 5.89
N ILE A 53 -0.32 19.96 5.02
CA ILE A 53 -1.64 19.38 5.30
C ILE A 53 -1.55 18.35 6.42
N VAL A 54 -0.61 17.41 6.35
CA VAL A 54 -0.42 16.38 7.39
C VAL A 54 -0.09 17.01 8.75
N MET A 55 0.74 18.05 8.76
CA MET A 55 1.17 18.73 9.99
C MET A 55 0.02 19.41 10.75
N GLN A 56 -1.10 19.73 10.09
CA GLN A 56 -2.31 20.24 10.79
C GLN A 56 -2.96 19.20 11.71
N TYR A 57 -2.72 17.91 11.45
CA TYR A 57 -3.27 16.78 12.19
C TYR A 57 -2.22 16.02 12.98
N ALA A 58 -0.94 16.33 12.78
CA ALA A 58 0.16 15.71 13.51
C ALA A 58 0.22 16.25 14.94
N GLY A 59 0.70 15.41 15.87
CA GLY A 59 0.89 15.82 17.27
C GLY A 59 2.01 16.85 17.44
N GLU A 60 2.10 17.46 18.63
CA GLU A 60 3.08 18.52 18.94
C GLU A 60 4.55 18.10 18.74
N ASP A 61 4.82 16.79 18.81
CA ASP A 61 6.16 16.21 18.64
C ASP A 61 6.55 15.94 17.16
N ALA A 62 5.67 16.24 16.20
CA ALA A 62 5.94 15.99 14.79
C ALA A 62 6.90 17.03 14.21
N ASP A 63 7.88 16.56 13.43
CA ASP A 63 8.86 17.39 12.71
C ASP A 63 8.53 17.41 11.21
N PRO A 64 8.19 18.57 10.62
CA PRO A 64 7.92 18.69 9.19
C PRO A 64 9.07 18.22 8.30
N ALA A 65 10.32 18.45 8.71
CA ALA A 65 11.48 18.03 7.92
C ALA A 65 11.62 16.50 7.91
N HIS A 66 11.31 15.86 9.04
CA HIS A 66 11.26 14.41 9.13
C HIS A 66 10.11 13.82 8.30
N MET A 67 8.91 14.43 8.37
CA MET A 67 7.75 14.01 7.55
C MET A 67 8.05 14.14 6.04
N ARG A 68 8.69 15.23 5.63
CA ARG A 68 9.11 15.43 4.24
C ARG A 68 10.12 14.36 3.80
N PHE A 69 11.10 14.06 4.65
CA PHE A 69 12.06 12.99 4.39
C PHE A 69 11.37 11.63 4.23
N MET A 70 10.42 11.29 5.12
CA MET A 70 9.66 10.05 5.01
C MET A 70 8.84 10.01 3.72
N LEU A 71 8.15 11.08 3.36
CA LEU A 71 7.36 11.14 2.12
C LEU A 71 8.23 10.92 0.87
N ASP A 72 9.41 11.55 0.82
CA ASP A 72 10.34 11.36 -0.30
C ASP A 72 10.87 9.92 -0.37
N ALA A 73 11.09 9.26 0.78
CA ALA A 73 11.50 7.86 0.82
C ALA A 73 10.39 6.91 0.38
N GLU A 74 9.16 7.12 0.86
CA GLU A 74 7.99 6.32 0.48
C GLU A 74 7.73 6.40 -1.04
N PHE A 75 7.85 7.58 -1.65
CA PHE A 75 7.70 7.69 -3.11
C PHE A 75 8.82 7.00 -3.88
N ALA A 76 10.05 6.96 -3.35
CA ALA A 76 11.13 6.20 -3.98
C ALA A 76 10.86 4.69 -3.93
N ASP A 77 10.32 4.20 -2.81
CA ASP A 77 9.98 2.78 -2.63
C ASP A 77 8.68 2.38 -3.38
N PHE A 78 7.85 3.37 -3.71
CA PHE A 78 6.62 3.20 -4.48
C PHE A 78 6.85 2.93 -5.98
N GLU A 79 7.99 3.38 -6.51
CA GLU A 79 8.39 3.17 -7.90
C GLU A 79 8.85 1.72 -8.13
N SER A 80 8.19 1.02 -9.05
CA SER A 80 8.57 -0.33 -9.46
C SER A 80 8.13 -0.61 -10.90
N ASP A 81 8.65 -1.68 -11.51
CA ASP A 81 8.19 -2.13 -12.83
C ASP A 81 6.67 -2.41 -12.85
N VAL A 82 6.13 -2.93 -11.74
CA VAL A 82 4.69 -3.19 -11.58
C VAL A 82 3.90 -1.87 -11.57
N THR A 83 4.36 -0.90 -10.78
CA THR A 83 3.75 0.44 -10.71
C THR A 83 3.81 1.13 -12.08
N ALA A 84 4.93 0.99 -12.81
CA ALA A 84 5.10 1.59 -14.13
C ALA A 84 4.19 0.96 -15.19
N GLU A 85 3.97 -0.36 -15.12
CA GLU A 85 3.13 -1.09 -16.09
C GLU A 85 1.63 -0.94 -15.81
N PHE A 86 1.22 -1.07 -14.54
CA PHE A 86 -0.20 -1.19 -14.17
C PHE A 86 -0.76 0.02 -13.42
N GLY A 87 0.12 0.97 -13.05
CA GLY A 87 -0.23 2.10 -12.22
C GLY A 87 -0.15 1.79 -10.72
N PRO A 88 -0.36 2.82 -9.90
CA PRO A 88 -0.13 2.69 -8.47
C PRO A 88 -1.17 1.85 -7.73
N GLY A 89 -0.73 1.15 -6.68
CA GLY A 89 -1.55 0.26 -5.87
C GLY A 89 -1.81 -1.11 -6.48
N TRP A 90 -1.36 -1.37 -7.73
CA TRP A 90 -1.55 -2.67 -8.37
C TRP A 90 -0.84 -3.79 -7.62
N GLN A 91 -1.57 -4.88 -7.35
CA GLN A 91 -1.06 -6.04 -6.65
C GLN A 91 -0.93 -7.24 -7.59
N THR A 92 0.09 -8.06 -7.38
CA THR A 92 0.31 -9.29 -8.18
C THR A 92 0.23 -10.54 -7.33
N ALA A 93 -0.33 -11.63 -7.89
CA ALA A 93 -0.36 -12.93 -7.25
C ALA A 93 1.06 -13.42 -6.88
N ALA A 94 2.08 -13.05 -7.67
CA ALA A 94 3.48 -13.41 -7.39
C ALA A 94 3.99 -12.80 -6.07
N GLN A 95 3.69 -11.53 -5.79
CA GLN A 95 4.06 -10.88 -4.52
C GLN A 95 3.37 -11.56 -3.33
N TRP A 96 2.09 -11.86 -3.47
CA TRP A 96 1.33 -12.56 -2.43
C TRP A 96 1.80 -14.01 -2.23
N GLN A 97 2.15 -14.71 -3.30
CA GLN A 97 2.70 -16.07 -3.23
C GLN A 97 4.05 -16.08 -2.51
N ALA A 98 4.93 -15.12 -2.78
CA ALA A 98 6.22 -15.02 -2.11
C ALA A 98 6.05 -14.82 -0.59
N LEU A 99 5.15 -13.92 -0.18
CA LEU A 99 4.84 -13.72 1.25
C LEU A 99 4.25 -14.99 1.87
N HIS A 100 3.28 -15.61 1.21
CA HIS A 100 2.67 -16.86 1.65
C HIS A 100 3.72 -17.97 1.89
N ASP A 101 4.61 -18.18 0.93
CA ASP A 101 5.62 -19.24 1.01
C ASP A 101 6.63 -18.99 2.14
N MET A 102 7.00 -17.72 2.35
CA MET A 102 7.81 -17.33 3.50
C MET A 102 7.09 -17.66 4.81
N LEU A 103 5.81 -17.27 4.95
CA LEU A 103 5.03 -17.49 6.17
C LEU A 103 4.82 -18.97 6.47
N LEU A 104 4.66 -19.82 5.45
CA LEU A 104 4.64 -21.28 5.62
C LEU A 104 5.98 -21.82 6.08
N ASN A 105 7.08 -21.36 5.48
CA ASN A 105 8.42 -21.85 5.81
C ASN A 105 8.84 -21.54 7.25
N VAL A 106 8.30 -20.48 7.85
CA VAL A 106 8.56 -20.12 9.26
C VAL A 106 7.46 -20.60 10.22
N ASP A 107 6.57 -21.50 9.77
CA ASP A 107 5.44 -22.04 10.54
C ASP A 107 4.46 -20.97 11.08
N ALA A 108 4.41 -19.79 10.46
CA ALA A 108 3.44 -18.73 10.79
C ALA A 108 2.04 -19.00 10.20
N LEU A 109 1.96 -19.79 9.12
CA LEU A 109 0.72 -20.34 8.58
C LEU A 109 0.64 -21.83 8.88
N SER A 110 -0.51 -22.29 9.36
CA SER A 110 -0.73 -23.70 9.69
C SER A 110 -1.01 -24.59 8.47
N ALA A 111 -1.41 -23.99 7.36
CA ALA A 111 -1.71 -24.66 6.10
C ALA A 111 -1.62 -23.68 4.92
N PRO A 112 -1.34 -24.17 3.69
CA PRO A 112 -1.36 -23.32 2.51
C PRO A 112 -2.75 -22.78 2.21
N ILE A 113 -2.82 -21.56 1.66
CA ILE A 113 -4.05 -20.92 1.20
C ILE A 113 -3.96 -20.55 -0.28
N ASN A 114 -5.10 -20.30 -0.91
CA ASN A 114 -5.12 -19.70 -2.24
C ASN A 114 -4.87 -18.19 -2.11
N VAL A 115 -3.74 -17.69 -2.59
CA VAL A 115 -3.40 -16.26 -2.48
C VAL A 115 -4.30 -15.36 -3.34
N GLU A 116 -4.92 -15.90 -4.38
CA GLU A 116 -5.83 -15.15 -5.26
C GLU A 116 -7.11 -14.67 -4.54
N VAL A 117 -7.43 -15.23 -3.37
CA VAL A 117 -8.56 -14.74 -2.55
C VAL A 117 -8.14 -13.67 -1.54
N ALA A 118 -6.84 -13.37 -1.43
CA ALA A 118 -6.32 -12.45 -0.42
C ALA A 118 -6.34 -10.97 -0.89
N PHE A 119 -6.50 -10.73 -2.19
CA PHE A 119 -6.48 -9.38 -2.77
C PHE A 119 -7.40 -9.26 -3.99
N THR A 120 -7.71 -8.02 -4.37
CA THR A 120 -8.38 -7.68 -5.62
C THR A 120 -7.87 -6.34 -6.15
N ASN A 121 -7.78 -6.22 -7.47
CA ASN A 121 -7.44 -4.97 -8.17
C ASN A 121 -8.69 -4.30 -8.80
N GLU A 122 -9.89 -4.81 -8.53
CA GLU A 122 -11.13 -4.33 -9.17
C GLU A 122 -11.39 -2.85 -8.93
N PHE A 123 -10.97 -2.33 -7.77
CA PHE A 123 -11.22 -0.95 -7.38
C PHE A 123 -10.19 0.07 -7.89
N LEU A 124 -9.12 -0.39 -8.54
CA LEU A 124 -8.05 0.46 -9.09
C LEU A 124 -8.34 0.97 -10.52
N LYS A 125 -9.48 0.59 -11.09
CA LYS A 125 -9.90 0.96 -12.45
C LYS A 125 -10.92 2.10 -12.47
#